data_AF-A0A8H3BF18-F1
#
_entry.id   AF-A0A8H3BF18-F1
#
_cell.length_a   1.000
_cell.length_b   1.000
_cell.length_c   1.000
_cell.angle_alpha   90.00
_cell.angle_beta   90.00
_cell.angle_gamma   90.00
#
_symmetry.space_group_name_H-M   'P 1'
#
loop_
_entity.id
_entity.type
_entity.pdbx_description
1 polymer ?
#
loop_
_entity_poly.entity_id
_entity_poly.type
_entity_poly.pdbx_seq_one_letter_code
_entity_poly.pdbx_strand_id
1 'polypeptide(L)'
;MPQFPLSASRHADLQTRDPVFFWPPNVTALERIALSSPGDLRQSLSEYLDDPVQINVVWDTPRQIGGRTIHTRVMNLSHQHRIICTSLATIRITSDSTYVIRTGANSSVAPLPFDANPKFTLLAAGIEKRLAGGKVHDALWRRYSLTAPGVDCEVEESFADRAIFANPAAAQYWVDKHMPDVISKLHPSPMPSPRMNLLVV
;
A
#
# COMPACT_ATOMS: atom_id res chain seq x y z
N MET A 1 20.17 16.06 10.57
CA MET A 1 19.19 14.98 10.81
C MET A 1 18.25 14.95 9.62
N PRO A 2 18.19 13.87 8.83
CA PRO A 2 17.20 13.76 7.77
C PRO A 2 15.81 13.61 8.43
N GLN A 3 14.89 14.50 8.10
CA GLN A 3 13.48 14.44 8.53
C GLN A 3 12.69 13.73 7.44
N PHE A 4 11.66 12.96 7.84
CA PHE A 4 10.64 12.55 6.89
C PHE A 4 10.04 13.83 6.29
N PRO A 5 9.96 13.97 4.96
CA PRO A 5 9.49 15.21 4.35
C PRO A 5 8.04 15.40 4.76
N LEU A 6 7.83 16.40 5.61
CA LEU A 6 6.51 16.97 5.84
C LEU A 6 6.19 17.73 4.55
N SER A 7 5.66 17.02 3.56
CA SER A 7 5.04 17.65 2.39
C SER A 7 4.05 18.68 2.93
N ALA A 8 4.42 19.96 2.78
CA ALA A 8 3.62 21.07 3.23
C ALA A 8 2.30 21.03 2.46
N SER A 9 1.23 20.59 3.15
CA SER A 9 -0.14 20.78 2.71
C SER A 9 -0.34 22.26 2.39
N ARG A 10 -0.33 22.59 1.10
CA ARG A 10 -0.64 23.95 0.64
C ARG A 10 -2.14 24.14 0.81
N HIS A 11 -2.48 25.17 1.58
CA HIS A 11 -3.80 25.73 1.87
C HIS A 11 -4.72 24.84 2.73
N ALA A 12 -4.61 25.04 4.05
CA ALA A 12 -5.64 24.69 5.00
C ALA A 12 -6.86 25.60 4.78
N ASP A 13 -7.92 25.04 4.20
CA ASP A 13 -9.27 25.53 4.42
C ASP A 13 -9.84 24.75 5.62
N LEU A 14 -10.04 25.47 6.72
CA LEU A 14 -10.63 24.92 7.95
C LEU A 14 -12.11 24.65 7.71
N GLN A 15 -12.51 23.39 7.50
CA GLN A 15 -13.76 22.80 8.04
C GLN A 15 -14.04 21.40 7.48
N THR A 16 -13.37 20.38 8.02
CA THR A 16 -14.03 19.09 8.32
C THR A 16 -13.19 18.45 9.42
N ARG A 17 -13.73 18.31 10.64
CA ARG A 17 -13.08 17.47 11.65
C ARG A 17 -13.20 16.04 11.15
N ASP A 18 -12.18 15.54 10.46
CA ASP A 18 -12.06 14.13 10.17
C ASP A 18 -12.21 13.34 11.48
N PRO A 19 -12.94 12.22 11.49
CA PRO A 19 -13.04 11.39 12.67
C PRO A 19 -11.63 11.03 13.14
N VAL A 20 -11.34 11.26 14.41
CA VAL A 20 -10.03 10.96 15.01
C VAL A 20 -9.73 9.49 14.76
N PHE A 21 -8.73 9.21 13.92
CA PHE A 21 -8.29 7.85 13.67
C PHE A 21 -7.64 7.28 14.93
N PHE A 22 -8.13 6.13 15.40
CA PHE A 22 -7.61 5.47 16.59
C PHE A 22 -6.40 4.61 16.23
N TRP A 23 -5.21 5.10 16.54
CA TRP A 23 -3.97 4.37 16.34
C TRP A 23 -3.84 3.21 17.34
N PRO A 24 -3.36 2.03 16.89
CA PRO A 24 -3.02 0.96 17.81
C PRO A 24 -1.98 1.39 18.84
N PRO A 25 -1.99 0.81 20.05
CA PRO A 25 -0.95 1.05 21.03
C PRO A 25 0.41 0.67 20.44
N ASN A 26 1.46 1.38 20.86
CA ASN A 26 2.83 1.17 20.43
C ASN A 26 3.19 1.61 19.00
N VAL A 27 2.31 2.26 18.24
CA VAL A 27 2.70 2.90 16.97
C VAL A 27 3.37 4.26 17.24
N THR A 28 4.63 4.40 16.82
CA THR A 28 5.45 5.61 17.03
C THR A 28 5.01 6.76 16.13
N ALA A 29 5.45 7.98 16.42
CA ALA A 29 5.09 9.14 15.59
C ALA A 29 5.57 9.01 14.13
N LEU A 30 6.77 8.46 13.90
CA LEU A 30 7.31 8.25 12.56
C LEU A 30 6.51 7.18 11.79
N GLU A 31 6.12 6.11 12.48
CA GLU A 31 5.27 5.06 11.91
C GLU A 31 3.89 5.60 11.53
N ARG A 32 3.32 6.52 12.34
CA ARG A 32 2.05 7.18 12.01
C ARG A 32 2.15 7.99 10.73
N ILE A 33 3.24 8.75 10.57
CA ILE A 33 3.50 9.54 9.35
C ILE A 33 3.56 8.61 8.12
N ALA A 34 4.33 7.52 8.22
CA ALA A 34 4.43 6.54 7.13
C ALA A 34 3.07 5.89 6.82
N LEU A 35 2.29 5.54 7.85
CA LEU A 35 1.00 4.89 7.69
C LEU A 35 -0.09 5.84 7.16
N SER A 36 -0.02 7.14 7.46
CA SER A 36 -1.03 8.13 7.03
C SER A 36 -0.65 8.91 5.75
N SER A 37 0.46 8.58 5.08
CA SER A 37 0.86 9.24 3.82
C SER A 37 -0.23 9.06 2.73
N PRO A 38 -0.72 10.14 2.09
CA PRO A 38 -1.94 10.13 1.27
C PRO A 38 -1.79 9.55 -0.14
N GLY A 39 -1.07 8.43 -0.29
CA GLY A 39 -0.89 7.73 -1.57
C GLY A 39 0.40 8.10 -2.33
N ASP A 40 1.26 8.92 -1.73
CA ASP A 40 2.61 9.28 -2.23
C ASP A 40 3.72 8.43 -1.58
N LEU A 41 3.38 7.30 -0.96
CA LEU A 41 4.30 6.47 -0.16
C LEU A 41 5.62 6.15 -0.88
N ARG A 42 5.60 5.91 -2.19
CA ARG A 42 6.82 5.72 -2.99
C ARG A 42 7.78 6.92 -2.88
N GLN A 43 7.24 8.12 -3.05
CA GLN A 43 8.02 9.36 -2.97
C GLN A 43 8.54 9.55 -1.55
N SER A 44 7.66 9.42 -0.54
CA SER A 44 8.07 9.60 0.86
C SER A 44 9.13 8.58 1.28
N LEU A 45 9.03 7.33 0.82
CA LEU A 45 10.04 6.30 1.07
C LEU A 45 11.34 6.57 0.30
N SER A 46 11.27 7.07 -0.94
CA SER A 46 12.48 7.42 -1.71
C SER A 46 13.25 8.56 -1.03
N GLU A 47 12.52 9.57 -0.54
CA GLU A 47 13.12 10.70 0.19
C GLU A 47 13.65 10.26 1.57
N TYR A 48 12.98 9.32 2.23
CA TYR A 48 13.42 8.77 3.51
C TYR A 48 14.67 7.90 3.41
N LEU A 49 14.79 7.13 2.33
CA LEU A 49 15.93 6.24 2.05
C LEU A 49 17.05 6.92 1.28
N ASP A 50 16.84 8.15 0.82
CA ASP A 50 17.77 8.92 -0.02
C ASP A 50 18.15 8.20 -1.34
N ASP A 51 17.27 7.32 -1.85
CA ASP A 51 17.48 6.54 -3.08
C ASP A 51 16.12 6.06 -3.66
N PRO A 52 15.94 5.93 -4.99
CA PRO A 52 14.62 5.71 -5.60
C PRO A 52 13.97 4.37 -5.24
N VAL A 53 12.75 4.43 -4.73
CA VAL A 53 11.86 3.28 -4.61
C VAL A 53 11.13 3.04 -5.92
N GLN A 54 11.27 1.83 -6.45
CA GLN A 54 10.59 1.35 -7.64
C GLN A 54 9.25 0.71 -7.27
N ILE A 55 8.24 0.86 -8.15
CA ILE A 55 7.01 0.09 -8.05
C ILE A 55 6.95 -0.89 -9.21
N ASN A 56 6.81 -2.17 -8.88
CA ASN A 56 6.65 -3.25 -9.85
C ASN A 56 5.25 -3.86 -9.70
N VAL A 57 4.45 -3.81 -10.77
CA VAL A 57 3.17 -4.53 -10.82
C VAL A 57 3.47 -6.02 -11.03
N VAL A 58 3.19 -6.82 -10.01
CA VAL A 58 3.43 -8.28 -10.02
C VAL A 58 2.30 -9.00 -10.76
N TRP A 59 1.08 -8.54 -10.52
CA TRP A 59 -0.13 -9.19 -11.02
C TRP A 59 -1.25 -8.18 -11.19
N ASP A 60 -2.08 -8.36 -12.22
CA ASP A 60 -3.30 -7.60 -12.42
C ASP A 60 -4.38 -8.49 -13.03
N THR A 61 -5.58 -8.46 -12.44
CA THR A 61 -6.76 -9.18 -12.96
C THR A 61 -7.89 -8.20 -13.24
N PRO A 62 -8.07 -7.78 -14.51
CA PRO A 62 -9.22 -6.99 -14.92
C PRO A 62 -10.49 -7.85 -14.99
N ARG A 63 -11.61 -7.30 -14.54
CA ARG A 63 -12.95 -7.88 -14.64
C ARG A 63 -13.95 -6.81 -15.06
N GLN A 64 -14.86 -7.15 -15.97
CA GLN A 64 -15.99 -6.29 -16.35
C GLN A 64 -17.25 -6.77 -15.64
N ILE A 65 -17.89 -5.90 -14.85
CA ILE A 65 -19.13 -6.22 -14.13
C ILE A 65 -20.11 -5.05 -14.28
N GLY A 66 -21.23 -5.27 -14.97
CA GLY A 66 -22.29 -4.27 -15.11
C GLY A 66 -21.82 -2.94 -15.71
N GLY A 67 -20.95 -2.99 -16.74
CA GLY A 67 -20.35 -1.81 -17.37
C GLY A 67 -19.19 -1.18 -16.60
N ARG A 68 -18.88 -1.65 -15.39
CA ARG A 68 -17.74 -1.19 -14.59
C ARG A 68 -16.54 -2.08 -14.80
N THR A 69 -15.36 -1.49 -14.80
CA THR A 69 -14.08 -2.22 -14.82
C THR A 69 -13.55 -2.33 -13.41
N ILE A 70 -13.21 -3.53 -12.97
CA ILE A 70 -12.58 -3.80 -11.67
C ILE A 70 -11.22 -4.45 -11.89
N HIS A 71 -10.16 -3.84 -11.38
CA HIS A 71 -8.83 -4.42 -11.35
C HIS A 71 -8.49 -4.89 -9.94
N THR A 72 -7.96 -6.10 -9.81
CA THR A 72 -7.27 -6.55 -8.60
C THR A 72 -5.79 -6.62 -8.92
N ARG A 73 -5.00 -5.69 -8.36
CA ARG A 73 -3.61 -5.47 -8.70
C ARG A 73 -2.70 -5.68 -7.50
N VAL A 74 -1.66 -6.50 -7.66
CA VAL A 74 -0.60 -6.71 -6.66
C VAL A 74 0.64 -5.99 -7.14
N MET A 75 1.24 -5.19 -6.25
CA MET A 75 2.40 -4.37 -6.53
C MET A 75 3.44 -4.56 -5.43
N ASN A 76 4.71 -4.50 -5.81
CA ASN A 76 5.81 -4.46 -4.88
C ASN A 76 6.51 -3.10 -4.98
N LEU A 77 6.64 -2.44 -3.84
CA LEU A 77 7.54 -1.30 -3.67
C LEU A 77 8.89 -1.88 -3.29
N SER A 78 9.88 -1.68 -4.15
CA SER A 78 11.21 -2.22 -3.97
C SER A 78 12.28 -1.14 -3.97
N HIS A 79 13.30 -1.35 -3.15
CA HIS A 79 14.51 -0.55 -3.13
C HIS A 79 15.69 -1.48 -3.37
N GLN A 80 16.47 -1.19 -4.41
CA GLN A 80 17.47 -2.10 -4.94
C GLN A 80 16.86 -3.50 -5.18
N HIS A 81 17.38 -4.55 -4.54
CA HIS A 81 16.92 -5.93 -4.68
C HIS A 81 15.92 -6.37 -3.60
N ARG A 82 15.37 -5.45 -2.80
CA ARG A 82 14.47 -5.78 -1.67
C ARG A 82 13.09 -5.21 -1.84
N ILE A 83 12.09 -6.01 -1.46
CA ILE A 83 10.71 -5.56 -1.37
C ILE A 83 10.50 -4.96 0.02
N ILE A 84 10.20 -3.66 0.07
CA ILE A 84 9.90 -2.91 1.30
C ILE A 84 8.43 -3.03 1.66
N CYS A 85 7.55 -3.02 0.66
CA CYS A 85 6.12 -3.06 0.86
C CYS A 85 5.46 -3.82 -0.27
N THR A 86 4.49 -4.67 0.06
CA THR A 86 3.57 -5.27 -0.89
C THR A 86 2.23 -4.57 -0.76
N SER A 87 1.68 -4.17 -1.90
CA SER A 87 0.43 -3.46 -2.03
C SER A 87 -0.56 -4.29 -2.83
N LEU A 88 -1.76 -4.48 -2.29
CA LEU A 88 -2.91 -5.06 -2.96
C LEU A 88 -3.94 -3.96 -3.17
N ALA A 89 -4.19 -3.61 -4.44
CA ALA A 89 -5.17 -2.61 -4.83
C ALA A 89 -6.38 -3.27 -5.49
N THR A 90 -7.57 -2.92 -5.03
CA THR A 90 -8.83 -3.15 -5.73
C THR A 90 -9.30 -1.84 -6.32
N ILE A 91 -9.20 -1.71 -7.64
CA ILE A 91 -9.50 -0.48 -8.36
C ILE A 91 -10.80 -0.67 -9.11
N ARG A 92 -11.75 0.24 -8.95
CA ARG A 92 -13.07 0.19 -9.59
C ARG A 92 -13.27 1.46 -10.41
N ILE A 93 -13.53 1.28 -11.69
CA ILE A 93 -13.69 2.36 -12.67
C ILE A 93 -15.12 2.29 -13.19
N THR A 94 -15.81 3.43 -13.16
CA THR A 94 -17.18 3.54 -13.66
C THR A 94 -17.19 3.54 -15.19
N SER A 95 -18.32 3.18 -15.81
CA SER A 95 -18.45 3.05 -17.27
C SER A 95 -18.25 4.37 -18.03
N ASP A 96 -18.56 5.49 -17.39
CA ASP A 96 -18.47 6.86 -17.91
C ASP A 96 -17.12 7.53 -17.63
N SER A 97 -16.19 6.78 -17.03
CA SER A 97 -14.88 7.28 -16.62
C SER A 97 -13.90 7.37 -17.79
N THR A 98 -13.03 8.38 -17.74
CA THR A 98 -11.90 8.51 -18.67
C THR A 98 -10.67 7.72 -18.23
N TYR A 99 -10.68 7.15 -17.01
CA TYR A 99 -9.55 6.39 -16.49
C TYR A 99 -9.36 5.08 -17.25
N VAL A 100 -8.14 4.84 -17.73
CA VAL A 100 -7.76 3.61 -18.41
C VAL A 100 -6.55 3.00 -17.72
N ILE A 101 -6.75 1.83 -17.12
CA ILE A 101 -5.65 1.04 -16.56
C ILE A 101 -5.06 0.18 -17.67
N ARG A 102 -3.82 0.48 -18.03
CA ARG A 102 -3.05 -0.35 -18.96
C ARG A 102 -2.37 -1.50 -18.20
N THR A 103 -2.40 -2.69 -18.80
CA THR A 103 -1.74 -3.91 -18.30
C THR A 103 -0.60 -4.27 -19.24
N GLY A 104 0.63 -4.45 -18.73
CA GLY A 104 1.75 -4.94 -19.55
C GLY A 104 3.08 -4.96 -18.80
N ALA A 105 3.91 -5.97 -19.09
CA ALA A 105 5.21 -6.20 -18.44
C ALA A 105 6.24 -5.07 -18.64
N ASN A 106 6.05 -4.23 -19.66
CA ASN A 106 6.99 -3.14 -20.04
C ASN A 106 6.33 -1.76 -20.10
N SER A 107 5.13 -1.62 -19.55
CA SER A 107 4.41 -0.35 -19.62
C SER A 107 4.85 0.54 -18.47
N SER A 108 5.38 1.73 -18.75
CA SER A 108 5.68 2.82 -17.80
C SER A 108 4.39 3.41 -17.20
N VAL A 109 3.47 2.54 -16.82
CA VAL A 109 2.11 2.86 -16.43
C VAL A 109 2.09 3.23 -14.96
N ALA A 110 1.37 4.30 -14.66
CA ALA A 110 1.13 4.71 -13.30
C ALA A 110 0.58 3.50 -12.50
N PRO A 111 1.19 3.14 -11.35
CA PRO A 111 0.77 1.99 -10.55
C PRO A 111 -0.72 2.01 -10.19
N LEU A 112 -1.24 3.22 -9.99
CA LEU A 112 -2.65 3.55 -9.79
C LEU A 112 -3.09 4.55 -10.86
N PRO A 113 -4.38 4.59 -11.23
CA PRO A 113 -4.86 5.37 -12.38
C PRO A 113 -4.97 6.87 -12.13
N PHE A 114 -4.58 7.38 -10.96
CA PHE A 114 -4.84 8.77 -10.58
C PHE A 114 -3.79 9.72 -11.18
N ASP A 115 -4.22 10.59 -12.08
CA ASP A 115 -3.41 11.68 -12.64
C ASP A 115 -3.41 12.94 -11.76
N ALA A 116 -4.37 13.05 -10.83
CA ALA A 116 -4.54 14.17 -9.89
C ALA A 116 -4.76 13.67 -8.46
N ASN A 117 -4.61 14.55 -7.46
CA ASN A 117 -4.73 14.26 -6.03
C ASN A 117 -6.09 13.62 -5.68
N PRO A 118 -6.17 12.28 -5.48
CA PRO A 118 -7.40 11.66 -5.04
C PRO A 118 -7.69 12.01 -3.58
N LYS A 119 -8.96 11.91 -3.18
CA LYS A 119 -9.32 11.95 -1.76
C LYS A 119 -8.80 10.69 -1.07
N PHE A 120 -7.81 10.86 -0.20
CA PHE A 120 -7.29 9.81 0.68
C PHE A 120 -8.15 9.67 1.93
N THR A 121 -8.37 8.44 2.38
CA THR A 121 -8.96 8.15 3.69
C THR A 121 -8.31 6.91 4.27
N LEU A 122 -7.64 7.05 5.41
CA LEU A 122 -7.08 5.91 6.14
C LEU A 122 -8.22 5.14 6.82
N LEU A 123 -8.40 3.88 6.43
CA LEU A 123 -9.50 3.03 6.91
C LEU A 123 -9.06 2.20 8.12
N ALA A 124 -7.84 1.65 8.08
CA ALA A 124 -7.25 0.88 9.18
C ALA A 124 -5.72 0.87 9.06
N ALA A 125 -5.04 0.63 10.18
CA ALA A 125 -3.60 0.46 10.22
C ALA A 125 -3.20 -0.31 11.46
N GLY A 126 -2.07 -1.00 11.42
CA GLY A 126 -1.55 -1.65 12.61
C GLY A 126 -0.23 -2.38 12.43
N ILE A 127 0.04 -3.21 13.44
CA ILE A 127 1.24 -4.03 13.54
C ILE A 127 0.77 -5.48 13.47
N GLU A 128 1.42 -6.28 12.63
CA GLU A 128 1.21 -7.71 12.53
C GLU A 128 2.51 -8.48 12.76
N LYS A 129 2.42 -9.71 13.25
CA LYS A 129 3.56 -10.61 13.38
C LYS A 129 3.77 -11.34 12.06
N ARG A 130 4.97 -11.27 11.50
CA ARG A 130 5.35 -11.97 10.27
C ARG A 130 6.49 -12.94 10.49
N LEU A 131 6.44 -14.06 9.80
CA LEU A 131 7.52 -15.03 9.74
C LEU A 131 8.34 -14.79 8.47
N ALA A 132 9.60 -14.39 8.60
CA ALA A 132 10.55 -14.32 7.49
C ALA A 132 11.89 -14.90 7.92
N GLY A 133 12.49 -15.74 7.06
CA GLY A 133 13.77 -16.38 7.35
C GLY A 133 13.80 -17.18 8.66
N GLY A 134 12.67 -17.78 9.06
CA GLY A 134 12.52 -18.54 10.31
C GLY A 134 12.44 -17.69 11.58
N LYS A 135 12.35 -16.36 11.47
CA LYS A 135 12.20 -15.44 12.61
C LYS A 135 10.88 -14.68 12.55
N VAL A 136 10.23 -14.56 13.69
CA VAL A 136 9.04 -13.72 13.86
C VAL A 136 9.48 -12.28 14.09
N HIS A 137 8.99 -11.36 13.28
CA HIS A 137 9.23 -9.92 13.40
C HIS A 137 7.90 -9.16 13.33
N ASP A 138 7.92 -7.90 13.76
CA ASP A 138 6.79 -7.00 13.59
C ASP A 138 6.83 -6.36 12.21
N ALA A 139 5.69 -6.30 11.55
CA ALA A 139 5.49 -5.61 10.29
C ALA A 139 4.34 -4.61 10.44
N LEU A 140 4.48 -3.44 9.82
CA LEU A 140 3.39 -2.49 9.73
C LEU A 140 2.46 -2.85 8.58
N TRP A 141 1.20 -2.49 8.69
CA TRP A 141 0.25 -2.58 7.59
C TRP A 141 -0.74 -1.42 7.65
N ARG A 142 -1.32 -1.07 6.50
CA ARG A 142 -2.41 -0.11 6.39
C ARG A 142 -3.41 -0.50 5.33
N ARG A 143 -4.64 -0.02 5.50
CA ARG A 143 -5.72 -0.09 4.53
C ARG A 143 -6.31 1.29 4.37
N TYR A 144 -6.43 1.76 3.14
CA TYR A 144 -6.93 3.09 2.84
C TYR A 144 -7.74 3.08 1.54
N SER A 145 -8.53 4.13 1.34
CA SER A 145 -9.19 4.39 0.07
C SER A 145 -8.62 5.63 -0.60
N LEU A 146 -8.56 5.59 -1.93
CA LEU A 146 -8.32 6.73 -2.80
C LEU A 146 -9.55 6.90 -3.69
N THR A 147 -10.11 8.10 -3.74
CA THR A 147 -11.36 8.35 -4.47
C THR A 147 -11.25 9.58 -5.35
N ALA A 148 -11.70 9.47 -6.59
CA ALA A 148 -11.84 10.58 -7.53
C ALA A 148 -13.12 10.36 -8.38
N PRO A 149 -13.63 11.38 -9.10
CA PRO A 149 -14.77 11.18 -9.98
C PRO A 149 -14.51 10.05 -10.98
N GLY A 150 -15.39 9.04 -11.00
CA GLY A 150 -15.30 7.91 -11.93
C GLY A 150 -14.27 6.82 -11.58
N VAL A 151 -13.59 6.91 -10.43
CA VAL A 151 -12.70 5.84 -9.93
C VAL A 151 -12.62 5.82 -8.40
N ASP A 152 -12.73 4.62 -7.84
CA ASP A 152 -12.42 4.35 -6.45
C ASP A 152 -11.36 3.25 -6.37
N CYS A 153 -10.50 3.34 -5.36
CA CYS A 153 -9.48 2.36 -5.08
C CYS A 153 -9.45 2.07 -3.59
N GLU A 154 -9.50 0.80 -3.23
CA GLU A 154 -9.15 0.33 -1.89
C GLU A 154 -7.79 -0.33 -1.96
N VAL A 155 -6.88 0.10 -1.09
CA VAL A 155 -5.50 -0.37 -1.07
C VAL A 155 -5.18 -0.94 0.31
N GLU A 156 -4.60 -2.13 0.31
CA GLU A 156 -3.98 -2.76 1.47
C GLU A 156 -2.47 -2.83 1.23
N GLU A 157 -1.71 -2.24 2.13
CA GLU A 157 -0.25 -2.23 2.09
C GLU A 157 0.30 -2.89 3.33
N SER A 158 1.32 -3.72 3.14
CA SER A 158 2.03 -4.30 4.25
C SER A 158 3.53 -4.28 4.04
N PHE A 159 4.21 -3.76 5.06
CA PHE A 159 5.64 -3.52 5.05
C PHE A 159 6.41 -4.78 5.43
N ALA A 160 7.62 -4.91 4.89
CA ALA A 160 8.45 -6.08 5.10
C ALA A 160 8.94 -6.17 6.54
N ASP A 161 9.28 -5.05 7.17
CA ASP A 161 9.73 -5.00 8.54
C ASP A 161 9.44 -3.63 9.15
N ARG A 162 8.97 -3.61 10.40
CA ARG A 162 8.74 -2.40 11.17
C ARG A 162 10.05 -1.63 11.44
N ALA A 163 11.19 -2.32 11.53
CA ALA A 163 12.49 -1.73 11.84
C ALA A 163 12.92 -0.67 10.81
N ILE A 164 12.39 -0.73 9.59
CA ILE A 164 12.62 0.28 8.53
C ILE A 164 12.21 1.68 9.04
N PHE A 165 11.20 1.78 9.89
CA PHE A 165 10.65 3.05 10.38
C PHE A 165 11.19 3.48 11.75
N ALA A 166 12.24 2.83 12.27
CA ALA A 166 12.80 3.20 13.56
C ALA A 166 13.59 4.51 13.50
N ASN A 167 14.44 4.67 12.48
CA ASN A 167 15.21 5.88 12.13
C ASN A 167 15.94 5.65 10.80
N PRO A 168 16.44 6.71 10.13
CA PRO A 168 17.12 6.57 8.83
C PRO A 168 18.30 5.58 8.82
N ALA A 169 19.08 5.51 9.90
CA ALA A 169 20.20 4.56 9.98
C ALA A 169 19.73 3.11 10.06
N ALA A 170 18.62 2.84 10.75
CA ALA A 170 17.99 1.52 10.80
C ALA A 170 17.40 1.13 9.44
N ALA A 171 16.82 2.10 8.72
CA ALA A 171 16.32 1.90 7.36
C ALA A 171 17.45 1.50 6.41
N GLN A 172 18.55 2.26 6.42
CA GLN A 172 19.74 1.95 5.61
C GLN A 172 20.32 0.59 5.97
N TYR A 173 20.48 0.29 7.27
CA TYR A 173 20.96 -1.02 7.72
C TYR A 173 20.06 -2.16 7.25
N TRP A 174 18.73 -1.97 7.28
CA TRP A 174 17.78 -2.97 6.80
C TRP A 174 17.92 -3.21 5.29
N VAL A 175 18.14 -2.16 4.51
CA VAL A 175 18.38 -2.25 3.06
C VAL A 175 19.71 -2.95 2.76
N ASP A 176 20.77 -2.61 3.48
CA ASP A 176 22.13 -3.13 3.21
C ASP A 176 22.31 -4.58 3.66
N LYS A 177 21.62 -5.00 4.73
CA LYS A 177 21.78 -6.31 5.34
C LYS A 177 21.31 -7.43 4.40
N HIS A 178 22.17 -8.00 3.56
CA HIS A 178 21.91 -9.21 2.77
C HIS A 178 21.05 -10.24 3.53
N MET A 179 19.80 -10.41 3.08
CA MET A 179 18.92 -11.49 3.50
C MET A 179 18.80 -12.36 2.26
N PRO A 180 19.06 -13.67 2.34
CA PRO A 180 18.81 -14.56 1.21
C PRO A 180 17.33 -14.43 0.83
N ASP A 181 17.07 -14.30 -0.48
CA ASP A 181 15.74 -14.18 -1.05
C ASP A 181 14.84 -15.32 -0.57
N VAL A 182 13.97 -15.04 0.39
CA VAL A 182 12.85 -15.92 0.74
C VAL A 182 11.56 -15.18 0.42
N ILE A 183 11.39 -14.87 -0.86
CA ILE A 183 10.08 -14.59 -1.43
C ILE A 183 9.75 -15.77 -2.34
N SER A 184 9.40 -16.87 -1.71
CA SER A 184 8.68 -17.96 -2.35
C SER A 184 7.62 -18.38 -1.35
N LYS A 185 6.36 -18.27 -1.77
CA LYS A 185 5.12 -18.61 -1.04
C LYS A 185 4.36 -17.43 -0.41
N LEU A 186 4.16 -16.35 -1.17
CA LEU A 186 2.80 -15.79 -1.26
C LEU A 186 2.07 -16.54 -2.38
N HIS A 187 1.74 -17.81 -2.13
CA HIS A 187 0.61 -18.41 -2.83
C HIS A 187 -0.63 -17.76 -2.21
N PRO A 188 -1.62 -17.27 -2.98
CA PRO A 188 -2.88 -16.87 -2.40
C PRO A 188 -3.45 -18.09 -1.67
N SER A 189 -3.59 -18.01 -0.36
CA SER A 189 -4.44 -18.96 0.36
C SER A 189 -5.83 -18.86 -0.25
N PRO A 190 -6.45 -19.96 -0.71
CA PRO A 190 -7.84 -19.91 -1.12
C PRO A 190 -8.65 -19.51 0.12
N MET A 191 -9.31 -18.35 0.04
CA MET A 191 -10.25 -17.92 1.06
C MET A 191 -11.28 -19.04 1.28
N PRO A 192 -11.62 -19.40 2.53
CA PRO A 192 -12.70 -20.34 2.77
C PRO A 192 -13.99 -19.75 2.23
N SER A 193 -14.58 -20.40 1.23
CA SER A 193 -15.91 -20.05 0.73
C SER A 193 -16.92 -20.09 1.89
N PRO A 194 -17.89 -19.15 1.94
CA PRO A 194 -18.95 -19.22 2.93
C PRO A 194 -19.73 -20.51 2.71
N ARG A 195 -19.75 -21.39 3.73
CA ARG A 195 -20.63 -22.56 3.75
C ARG A 195 -22.06 -22.05 3.72
N MET A 196 -22.71 -22.13 2.56
CA MET A 196 -24.16 -22.08 2.49
C MET A 196 -24.68 -23.35 3.17
N ASN A 197 -25.24 -23.20 4.37
CA ASN A 197 -26.07 -24.24 4.95
C ASN A 197 -27.29 -24.39 4.05
N LEU A 198 -27.30 -25.44 3.24
CA LEU A 198 -28.50 -25.91 2.55
C LEU A 198 -29.44 -26.43 3.63
N LEU A 199 -30.46 -25.64 3.99
CA LEU A 199 -31.62 -26.18 4.70
C LEU A 199 -32.30 -27.15 3.72
N VAL A 200 -32.19 -28.45 4.00
CA VAL A 200 -33.06 -29.45 3.40
C VAL A 200 -34.40 -29.36 4.14
N VAL A 201 -35.45 -29.02 3.41
CA VAL A 201 -36.86 -29.20 3.82
C VAL A 201 -37.28 -30.59 3.37
#